data_AF-A0A519UFG6-F1
#
_entry.id   AF-A0A519UFG6-F1
#
_cell.length_a   1.000
_cell.length_b   1.000
_cell.length_c   1.000
_cell.angle_alpha   90.00
_cell.angle_beta   90.00
_cell.angle_gamma   90.00
#
_symmetry.space_group_name_H-M   'P 1'
#
loop_
_entity.id
_entity.type
_entity.pdbx_description
1 polymer ?
#
loop_
_entity_poly.entity_id
_entity_poly.type
_entity_poly.pdbx_seq_one_letter_code
_entity_poly.pdbx_strand_id
1 'polypeptide(L)'
;MRSITLLLLSGGLVGSLSLATGCARRNYFQPDARLDPAAAPAGRPATADSVWATAGRQYSRHSKFYKLFFGEHHRAIWAAPVRVPVLRLTQAVPAAGLLKPTKLGGGFQSTSLTLQASDKQTFVIRSLDKDPARILPEFYQKTFLANGMRDATSAGNPYGALVVTPLAQALGVPHTHPRIFYVPADASNLASAEPR
;
A
#
# COMPACT_ATOMS: atom_id res chain seq x y z
N MET A 1 -40.34 -44.90 33.97
CA MET A 1 -40.66 -44.24 32.68
C MET A 1 -39.35 -43.86 32.00
N ARG A 2 -39.31 -43.97 30.67
CA ARG A 2 -38.13 -44.26 29.85
C ARG A 2 -37.24 -43.04 29.59
N SER A 3 -35.93 -43.25 29.75
CA SER A 3 -34.83 -42.39 29.30
C SER A 3 -34.68 -42.48 27.78
N ILE A 4 -34.34 -41.36 27.13
CA ILE A 4 -33.89 -41.32 25.73
C ILE A 4 -32.51 -40.69 25.70
N THR A 5 -31.49 -41.54 25.72
CA THR A 5 -30.12 -41.20 25.35
C THR A 5 -30.01 -41.33 23.84
N LEU A 6 -29.77 -40.22 23.13
CA LEU A 6 -29.54 -40.25 21.69
C LEU A 6 -28.04 -40.43 21.43
N LEU A 7 -27.64 -41.65 21.08
CA LEU A 7 -26.35 -41.99 20.50
C LEU A 7 -26.43 -41.77 18.99
N LEU A 8 -25.79 -40.72 18.48
CA LEU A 8 -25.52 -40.57 17.03
C LEU A 8 -24.05 -40.90 16.79
N LEU A 9 -23.82 -42.16 16.40
CA LEU A 9 -22.57 -42.65 15.87
C LEU A 9 -22.32 -42.10 14.46
N SER A 10 -21.13 -41.52 14.29
CA SER A 10 -20.22 -41.65 13.14
C SER A 10 -20.82 -41.75 11.73
N GLY A 11 -20.59 -40.70 10.93
CA GLY A 11 -20.78 -40.79 9.48
C GLY A 11 -20.37 -39.52 8.71
N GLY A 12 -19.09 -39.43 8.35
CA GLY A 12 -18.66 -38.82 7.09
C GLY A 12 -18.52 -37.28 7.02
N LEU A 13 -17.30 -36.84 6.70
CA LEU A 13 -16.89 -35.48 6.35
C LEU A 13 -16.98 -34.45 7.49
N VAL A 14 -16.15 -34.67 8.52
CA VAL A 14 -15.31 -33.56 8.99
C VAL A 14 -14.41 -33.21 7.80
N GLY A 15 -14.91 -32.37 6.90
CA GLY A 15 -14.07 -31.56 6.05
C GLY A 15 -13.30 -30.66 7.00
N SER A 16 -12.21 -31.18 7.55
CA SER A 16 -11.15 -30.41 8.17
C SER A 16 -10.72 -29.44 7.08
N LEU A 17 -11.35 -28.27 7.10
CA LEU A 17 -11.00 -27.16 6.25
C LEU A 17 -9.64 -26.72 6.79
N SER A 18 -8.59 -27.39 6.30
CA SER A 18 -7.20 -27.09 6.55
C SER A 18 -6.89 -25.75 5.87
N LEU A 19 -7.50 -24.69 6.39
CA LEU A 19 -7.27 -23.27 6.11
C LEU A 19 -5.90 -22.83 6.61
N ALA A 20 -4.90 -23.71 6.61
CA ALA A 20 -3.55 -23.42 7.07
C ALA A 20 -2.48 -23.82 6.05
N THR A 21 -2.82 -24.54 4.97
CA THR A 21 -1.83 -25.11 4.04
C THR A 21 -1.53 -24.22 2.83
N GLY A 22 -2.23 -23.10 2.66
CA GLY A 22 -1.96 -22.17 1.56
C GLY A 22 -0.79 -21.24 1.89
N CYS A 23 0.27 -21.26 1.09
CA CYS A 23 1.40 -20.31 1.21
C CYS A 23 1.00 -18.88 0.83
N ALA A 24 1.62 -17.89 1.48
CA ALA A 24 1.57 -16.50 1.04
C ALA A 24 2.17 -16.38 -0.37
N ARG A 25 1.61 -15.48 -1.20
CA ARG A 25 2.19 -15.20 -2.52
C ARG A 25 3.51 -14.46 -2.30
N ARG A 26 4.61 -15.01 -2.84
CA ARG A 26 5.93 -14.36 -2.77
C ARG A 26 5.94 -12.98 -3.44
N ASN A 27 5.22 -12.85 -4.56
CA ASN A 27 5.13 -11.62 -5.36
C ASN A 27 3.72 -11.02 -5.28
N TYR A 28 3.22 -10.78 -4.06
CA TYR A 28 1.89 -10.20 -3.87
C TYR A 28 1.84 -8.76 -4.41
N PHE A 29 2.79 -7.93 -3.99
CA PHE A 29 2.88 -6.54 -4.41
C PHE A 29 3.39 -6.40 -5.84
N GLN A 30 3.01 -5.30 -6.49
CA GLN A 30 3.67 -4.88 -7.71
C GLN A 30 5.16 -4.58 -7.45
N PRO A 31 6.08 -5.05 -8.30
CA PRO A 31 7.53 -4.85 -8.09
C PRO A 31 7.95 -3.39 -8.29
N ASP A 32 7.25 -2.68 -9.18
CA ASP A 32 7.45 -1.27 -9.46
C ASP A 32 6.07 -0.62 -9.64
N ALA A 33 5.89 0.61 -9.14
CA ALA A 33 4.70 1.41 -9.37
C ALA A 33 4.62 1.97 -10.79
N ARG A 34 5.75 2.21 -11.45
CA ARG A 34 5.82 2.70 -12.83
C ARG A 34 5.14 1.72 -13.79
N LEU A 35 4.38 2.28 -14.73
CA LEU A 35 3.77 1.53 -15.82
C LEU A 35 4.74 1.45 -17.00
N ASP A 36 4.69 0.32 -17.70
CA ASP A 36 5.34 0.17 -18.99
C ASP A 36 4.79 1.21 -19.97
N PRO A 37 5.62 1.79 -20.85
CA PRO A 37 5.16 2.79 -21.83
C PRO A 37 3.98 2.30 -22.70
N ALA A 38 3.91 1.00 -22.98
CA ALA A 38 2.81 0.38 -23.72
C ALA A 38 1.49 0.30 -22.94
N ALA A 39 1.55 0.32 -21.60
CA ALA A 39 0.38 0.28 -20.71
C ALA A 39 -0.06 1.69 -20.26
N ALA A 40 0.67 2.73 -20.66
CA ALA A 40 0.32 4.12 -20.36
C ALA A 40 -0.91 4.56 -21.19
N PRO A 41 -1.74 5.50 -20.68
CA PRO A 41 -2.85 6.05 -21.45
C PRO A 41 -2.40 6.64 -22.79
N ALA A 42 -3.07 6.24 -23.87
CA ALA A 42 -2.74 6.66 -25.22
C ALA A 42 -2.76 8.20 -25.38
N GLY A 43 -1.77 8.75 -26.07
CA GLY A 43 -1.70 10.17 -26.42
C GLY A 43 -1.24 11.11 -25.29
N ARG A 44 -0.77 10.59 -24.15
CA ARG A 44 -0.23 11.41 -23.06
C ARG A 44 1.10 10.86 -22.54
N PRO A 45 2.23 11.07 -23.25
CA PRO A 45 3.53 10.65 -22.74
C PRO A 45 3.83 11.33 -21.40
N ALA A 46 4.48 10.59 -20.49
CA ALA A 46 5.02 11.22 -19.30
C ALA A 46 6.16 12.17 -19.71
N THR A 47 6.29 13.31 -19.03
CA THR A 47 7.41 14.24 -19.26
C THR A 47 8.69 13.68 -18.64
N ALA A 48 9.86 14.26 -18.96
CA ALA A 48 11.15 13.81 -18.41
C ALA A 48 11.17 13.72 -16.87
N ASP A 49 10.37 14.55 -16.18
CA ASP A 49 10.31 14.60 -14.72
C ASP A 49 9.09 13.89 -14.10
N SER A 50 8.30 13.18 -14.91
CA SER A 50 7.14 12.42 -14.42
C SER A 50 7.09 11.01 -14.99
N VAL A 51 6.32 10.15 -14.33
CA VAL A 51 6.03 8.80 -14.80
C VAL A 51 4.53 8.51 -14.68
N TRP A 52 4.05 7.62 -15.54
CA TRP A 52 2.78 6.94 -15.30
C TRP A 52 3.01 5.85 -14.27
N ALA A 53 2.21 5.84 -13.22
CA ALA A 53 2.30 4.88 -12.13
C ALA A 53 0.92 4.43 -11.67
N THR A 54 0.88 3.34 -10.91
CA THR A 54 -0.32 2.85 -10.20
C THR A 54 0.00 2.72 -8.72
N ALA A 55 -0.96 2.99 -7.85
CA ALA A 55 -0.75 2.84 -6.41
C ALA A 55 -0.61 1.37 -5.98
N GLY A 56 -1.36 0.47 -6.62
CA GLY A 56 -1.36 -0.96 -6.30
C GLY A 56 -2.20 -1.77 -7.30
N ARG A 57 -1.68 -1.98 -8.51
CA ARG A 57 -2.39 -2.71 -9.59
C ARG A 57 -2.64 -4.18 -9.26
N GLN A 58 -1.97 -4.76 -8.27
CA GLN A 58 -2.25 -6.12 -7.82
C GLN A 58 -3.69 -6.30 -7.31
N TYR A 59 -4.29 -5.25 -6.75
CA TYR A 59 -5.63 -5.32 -6.17
C TYR A 59 -6.74 -5.47 -7.22
N SER A 60 -6.50 -5.11 -8.49
CA SER A 60 -7.51 -5.26 -9.54
C SER A 60 -7.55 -6.67 -10.16
N ARG A 61 -6.65 -7.58 -9.78
CA ARG A 61 -6.52 -8.93 -10.36
C ARG A 61 -7.58 -9.93 -9.90
N HIS A 62 -8.47 -9.53 -8.99
CA HIS A 62 -9.48 -10.40 -8.40
C HIS A 62 -10.72 -10.58 -9.30
N SER A 63 -11.27 -11.80 -9.33
CA SER A 63 -12.46 -12.14 -10.11
C SER A 63 -13.72 -11.47 -9.56
N LYS A 64 -14.77 -11.37 -10.38
CA LYS A 64 -16.08 -10.83 -9.95
C LYS A 64 -16.66 -11.60 -8.76
N PHE A 65 -16.50 -12.92 -8.74
CA PHE A 65 -16.92 -13.75 -7.62
C PHE A 65 -16.16 -13.37 -6.33
N TYR A 66 -14.84 -13.18 -6.39
CA TYR A 66 -14.08 -12.74 -5.22
C TYR A 66 -14.61 -11.40 -4.67
N LYS A 67 -14.87 -10.44 -5.55
CA LYS A 67 -15.39 -9.13 -5.16
C LYS A 67 -16.83 -9.17 -4.64
N LEU A 68 -17.63 -10.16 -5.02
CA LEU A 68 -18.96 -10.37 -4.45
C LEU A 68 -18.89 -10.69 -2.94
N PHE A 69 -17.91 -11.52 -2.53
CA PHE A 69 -17.75 -11.91 -1.12
C PHE A 69 -16.91 -10.92 -0.31
N PHE A 70 -15.88 -10.33 -0.91
CA PHE A 70 -14.93 -9.44 -0.24
C PHE A 70 -15.15 -7.95 -0.57
N GLY A 71 -16.25 -7.61 -1.24
CA GLY A 71 -16.59 -6.25 -1.67
C GLY A 71 -15.81 -5.77 -2.90
N GLU A 72 -16.24 -4.66 -3.50
CA GLU A 72 -15.54 -4.00 -4.62
C GLU A 72 -14.38 -3.10 -4.14
N HIS A 73 -14.58 -2.41 -3.02
CA HIS A 73 -13.62 -1.47 -2.42
C HIS A 73 -13.13 -0.38 -3.40
N HIS A 74 -11.93 0.18 -3.17
CA HIS A 74 -11.31 1.18 -4.05
C HIS A 74 -10.35 0.56 -5.07
N ARG A 75 -10.48 -0.73 -5.38
CA ARG A 75 -9.54 -1.48 -6.25
C ARG A 75 -9.34 -0.83 -7.62
N ALA A 76 -10.39 -0.22 -8.18
CA ALA A 76 -10.29 0.53 -9.43
C ALA A 76 -9.40 1.78 -9.30
N ILE A 77 -9.48 2.50 -8.17
CA ILE A 77 -8.63 3.66 -7.88
C ILE A 77 -7.19 3.24 -7.64
N TRP A 78 -6.96 2.14 -6.93
CA TRP A 78 -5.62 1.58 -6.71
C TRP A 78 -4.90 1.21 -8.01
N ALA A 79 -5.64 0.71 -9.00
CA ALA A 79 -5.09 0.31 -10.29
C ALA A 79 -5.15 1.42 -11.36
N ALA A 80 -5.71 2.60 -11.04
CA ALA A 80 -5.83 3.69 -11.99
C ALA A 80 -4.44 4.25 -12.35
N PRO A 81 -4.09 4.37 -13.64
CA PRO A 81 -2.89 5.08 -14.06
C PRO A 81 -2.95 6.54 -13.65
N VAL A 82 -1.97 7.00 -12.89
CA VAL A 82 -1.79 8.40 -12.50
C VAL A 82 -0.43 8.89 -12.95
N ARG A 83 -0.36 10.14 -13.41
CA ARG A 83 0.91 10.79 -13.73
C ARG A 83 1.44 11.48 -12.47
N VAL A 84 2.60 11.04 -12.00
CA VAL A 84 3.23 11.56 -10.78
C VAL A 84 4.66 12.02 -11.06
N PRO A 85 5.14 13.09 -10.40
CA PRO A 85 6.52 13.51 -10.52
C PRO A 85 7.48 12.48 -9.91
N VAL A 86 8.67 12.36 -10.47
CA VAL A 86 9.76 11.58 -9.89
C VAL A 86 10.33 12.34 -8.68
N LEU A 87 10.50 11.66 -7.56
CA LEU A 87 11.09 12.24 -6.36
C LEU A 87 12.55 12.60 -6.63
N ARG A 88 12.85 13.90 -6.54
CA ARG A 88 14.23 14.42 -6.48
C ARG A 88 14.35 15.21 -5.19
N LEU A 89 15.21 14.78 -4.27
CA LEU A 89 15.32 15.38 -2.92
C LEU A 89 15.61 16.90 -2.93
N THR A 90 16.28 17.39 -3.97
CA THR A 90 16.57 18.82 -4.19
C THR A 90 15.38 19.64 -4.67
N GLN A 91 14.34 19.00 -5.23
CA GLN A 91 13.18 19.66 -5.84
C GLN A 91 11.85 19.26 -5.17
N ALA A 92 11.86 18.24 -4.30
CA ALA A 92 10.68 17.71 -3.64
C ALA A 92 9.96 18.79 -2.82
N VAL A 93 10.72 19.68 -2.19
CA VAL A 93 10.21 20.86 -1.48
C VAL A 93 11.11 22.05 -1.82
N PRO A 94 10.77 22.86 -2.85
CA PRO A 94 11.65 23.93 -3.34
C PRO A 94 12.08 24.93 -2.25
N ALA A 95 11.17 25.25 -1.33
CA ALA A 95 11.44 26.19 -0.23
C ALA A 95 12.35 25.61 0.87
N ALA A 96 12.51 24.29 0.96
CA ALA A 96 13.25 23.63 2.03
C ALA A 96 14.72 23.31 1.65
N GLY A 97 15.12 23.60 0.41
CA GLY A 97 16.48 23.31 -0.08
C GLY A 97 16.78 21.81 -0.14
N LEU A 98 18.02 21.43 0.17
CA LEU A 98 18.47 20.04 0.13
C LEU A 98 17.91 19.24 1.31
N LEU A 99 17.11 18.22 1.01
CA LEU A 99 16.59 17.28 2.01
C LEU A 99 17.57 16.12 2.23
N LYS A 100 17.90 15.85 3.50
CA LYS A 100 18.75 14.72 3.90
C LYS A 100 17.92 13.62 4.56
N PRO A 101 18.00 12.35 4.11
CA PRO A 101 17.44 11.23 4.84
C PRO A 101 18.07 11.10 6.22
N THR A 102 17.25 10.92 7.24
CA THR A 102 17.72 10.80 8.64
C THR A 102 17.29 9.49 9.27
N LYS A 103 16.04 9.07 9.04
CA LYS A 103 15.48 7.92 9.76
C LYS A 103 14.52 7.14 8.89
N LEU A 104 14.80 5.85 8.74
CA LEU A 104 13.82 4.88 8.28
C LEU A 104 12.90 4.51 9.44
N GLY A 105 11.61 4.42 9.15
CA GLY A 105 10.58 4.06 10.10
C GLY A 105 9.43 3.37 9.38
N GLY A 106 8.33 3.25 10.10
CA GLY A 106 7.19 2.48 9.64
C GLY A 106 6.89 1.38 10.63
N GLY A 107 5.65 1.38 11.13
CA GLY A 107 5.19 0.33 12.02
C GLY A 107 4.80 -0.93 11.24
N PHE A 108 3.72 -1.55 11.66
CA PHE A 108 3.22 -2.80 11.07
C PHE A 108 2.50 -2.65 9.73
N GLN A 109 2.53 -1.48 9.08
CA GLN A 109 1.63 -1.15 7.97
C GLN A 109 2.34 -0.41 6.83
N SER A 110 2.97 0.73 7.09
CA SER A 110 3.59 1.57 6.05
C SER A 110 5.07 1.75 6.31
N THR A 111 5.89 1.78 5.27
CA THR A 111 7.30 2.23 5.38
C THR A 111 7.34 3.75 5.30
N SER A 112 8.10 4.39 6.18
CA SER A 112 8.28 5.84 6.18
C SER A 112 9.74 6.25 6.23
N LEU A 113 10.10 7.32 5.55
CA LEU A 113 11.43 7.93 5.59
C LEU A 113 11.30 9.36 6.09
N THR A 114 12.04 9.67 7.15
CA THR A 114 12.15 11.02 7.69
C THR A 114 13.28 11.75 6.99
N LEU A 115 13.00 12.94 6.49
CA LEU A 115 13.95 13.83 5.84
C LEU A 115 14.10 15.11 6.67
N GLN A 116 15.31 15.64 6.75
CA GLN A 116 15.59 16.90 7.40
C GLN A 116 16.08 17.93 6.38
N ALA A 117 15.48 19.12 6.41
CA ALA A 117 15.92 20.27 5.65
C ALA A 117 17.03 21.04 6.38
N SER A 118 17.70 21.95 5.68
CA SER A 118 18.78 22.77 6.24
C SER A 118 18.33 23.70 7.37
N ASP A 119 17.06 24.12 7.34
CA ASP A 119 16.40 24.93 8.38
C ASP A 119 15.89 24.09 9.57
N LYS A 120 16.28 22.80 9.62
CA LYS A 120 15.86 21.79 10.60
C LYS A 120 14.39 21.38 10.51
N GLN A 121 13.62 21.86 9.53
CA GLN A 121 12.27 21.37 9.29
C GLN A 121 12.31 19.90 8.89
N THR A 122 11.35 19.12 9.40
CA THR A 122 11.28 17.67 9.16
C THR A 122 10.13 17.34 8.22
N PHE A 123 10.43 16.51 7.22
CA PHE A 123 9.48 15.99 6.25
C PHE A 123 9.40 14.48 6.37
N VAL A 124 8.25 13.90 6.03
CA VAL A 124 8.04 12.46 6.08
C VAL A 124 7.52 11.99 4.73
N ILE A 125 8.25 11.07 4.12
CA ILE A 125 7.78 10.28 2.98
C ILE A 125 7.20 8.98 3.53
N ARG A 126 6.06 8.54 3.00
CA ARG A 126 5.42 7.28 3.39
C ARG A 126 4.98 6.52 2.15
N SER A 127 5.10 5.19 2.18
CA SER A 127 4.53 4.33 1.14
C SER A 127 3.01 4.46 1.12
N LEU A 128 2.43 4.54 -0.09
CA LEU A 128 0.97 4.49 -0.26
C LEU A 128 0.44 3.09 0.03
N ASP A 129 1.09 2.09 -0.58
CA ASP A 129 0.80 0.68 -0.37
C ASP A 129 1.36 0.19 0.97
N LYS A 130 0.64 -0.71 1.61
CA LYS A 130 0.87 -1.15 3.00
C LYS A 130 1.05 -2.66 3.06
N ASP A 131 1.99 -3.10 3.89
CA ASP A 131 2.15 -4.52 4.24
C ASP A 131 1.76 -4.80 5.70
N PRO A 132 0.47 -5.03 5.97
CA PRO A 132 -0.03 -5.43 7.28
C PRO A 132 0.35 -6.84 7.72
N ALA A 133 1.09 -7.62 6.93
CA ALA A 133 1.37 -9.02 7.24
C ALA A 133 2.03 -9.20 8.62
N ARG A 134 2.84 -8.22 9.05
CA ARG A 134 3.52 -8.25 10.36
C ARG A 134 2.58 -8.14 11.58
N ILE A 135 1.30 -7.79 11.37
CA ILE A 135 0.27 -7.82 12.43
C ILE A 135 -0.12 -9.26 12.78
N LEU A 136 -0.01 -10.18 11.82
CA LEU A 136 -0.34 -11.58 12.05
C LEU A 136 0.73 -12.23 12.95
N PRO A 137 0.35 -13.20 13.80
CA PRO A 137 1.31 -14.08 14.46
C PRO A 137 2.30 -14.68 13.46
N GLU A 138 3.55 -14.87 13.84
CA GLU A 138 4.64 -15.28 12.94
C GLU A 138 4.28 -16.50 12.07
N PHE A 139 3.58 -17.47 12.68
CA PHE A 139 3.08 -18.66 12.00
C PHE A 139 2.19 -18.35 10.79
N TYR A 140 1.37 -17.30 10.86
CA TYR A 140 0.42 -16.94 9.80
C TYR A 140 0.99 -15.97 8.75
N GLN A 141 2.11 -15.31 9.01
CA GLN A 141 2.70 -14.33 8.10
C GLN A 141 3.11 -14.94 6.75
N LYS A 142 3.38 -16.26 6.73
CA LYS A 142 3.77 -17.01 5.53
C LYS A 142 2.60 -17.75 4.87
N THR A 143 1.37 -17.50 5.31
CA THR A 143 0.16 -18.18 4.82
C THR A 143 -0.71 -17.27 3.95
N PHE A 144 -1.75 -17.82 3.31
CA PHE A 144 -2.71 -17.04 2.53
C PHE A 144 -3.45 -15.97 3.36
N LEU A 145 -3.50 -16.10 4.69
CA LEU A 145 -4.04 -15.05 5.56
C LEU A 145 -3.29 -13.74 5.38
N ALA A 146 -1.97 -13.79 5.16
CA ALA A 146 -1.19 -12.60 4.82
C ALA A 146 -1.64 -11.98 3.50
N ASN A 147 -2.01 -12.77 2.50
CA ASN A 147 -2.55 -12.26 1.23
C ASN A 147 -3.91 -11.57 1.43
N GLY A 148 -4.79 -12.16 2.26
CA GLY A 148 -6.09 -11.56 2.58
C GLY A 148 -5.92 -10.25 3.35
N MET A 149 -5.01 -10.21 4.32
CA MET A 149 -4.70 -8.99 5.08
C MET A 149 -4.11 -7.89 4.19
N ARG A 150 -3.24 -8.26 3.23
CA ARG A 150 -2.74 -7.32 2.22
C ARG A 150 -3.84 -6.84 1.28
N ASP A 151 -4.79 -7.69 0.89
CA ASP A 151 -5.94 -7.31 0.04
C ASP A 151 -6.90 -6.36 0.77
N ALA A 152 -7.04 -6.52 2.09
CA ALA A 152 -7.87 -5.63 2.91
C ALA A 152 -7.40 -4.16 2.86
N THR A 153 -6.14 -3.89 2.53
CA THR A 153 -5.64 -2.53 2.25
C THR A 153 -6.44 -1.85 1.13
N SER A 154 -6.96 -2.61 0.16
CA SER A 154 -7.74 -2.08 -0.95
C SER A 154 -9.07 -1.43 -0.54
N ALA A 155 -9.55 -1.73 0.68
CA ALA A 155 -10.71 -1.10 1.31
C ALA A 155 -10.52 0.40 1.57
N GLY A 156 -9.26 0.86 1.72
CA GLY A 156 -8.95 2.28 1.87
C GLY A 156 -8.73 2.98 0.52
N ASN A 157 -9.05 4.27 0.45
CA ASN A 157 -8.71 5.10 -0.71
C ASN A 157 -7.20 5.44 -0.67
N PRO A 158 -6.39 5.07 -1.70
CA PRO A 158 -4.95 5.33 -1.70
C PRO A 158 -4.60 6.83 -1.69
N TYR A 159 -5.52 7.69 -2.16
CA TYR A 159 -5.32 9.15 -2.23
C TYR A 159 -6.12 9.91 -1.19
N GLY A 160 -6.67 9.24 -0.17
CA GLY A 160 -7.53 9.86 0.86
C GLY A 160 -6.86 11.03 1.58
N ALA A 161 -5.54 11.00 1.76
CA ALA A 161 -4.79 12.10 2.38
C ALA A 161 -4.89 13.41 1.57
N LEU A 162 -5.07 13.35 0.24
CA LEU A 162 -5.19 14.53 -0.61
C LEU A 162 -6.57 15.20 -0.49
N VAL A 163 -7.59 14.47 -0.04
CA VAL A 163 -8.98 14.95 0.06
C VAL A 163 -9.13 15.95 1.21
N VAL A 164 -8.36 15.77 2.29
CA VAL A 164 -8.47 16.60 3.50
C VAL A 164 -7.98 18.03 3.24
N THR A 165 -6.97 18.22 2.39
CA THR A 165 -6.35 19.51 2.11
C THR A 165 -7.35 20.60 1.67
N PRO A 166 -8.13 20.43 0.58
CA PRO A 166 -9.07 21.48 0.15
C PRO A 166 -10.16 21.78 1.18
N LEU A 167 -10.58 20.77 1.96
CA LEU A 167 -11.58 20.94 3.02
C LEU A 167 -11.02 21.78 4.19
N ALA A 168 -9.81 21.45 4.65
CA ALA A 168 -9.15 22.19 5.72
C ALA A 168 -8.79 23.63 5.29
N GLN A 169 -8.35 23.81 4.03
CA GLN A 169 -8.09 25.12 3.43
C GLN A 169 -9.34 25.98 3.43
N ALA A 170 -10.50 25.44 3.02
CA ALA A 170 -11.76 26.17 3.00
C ALA A 170 -12.23 26.63 4.39
N LEU A 171 -11.84 25.90 5.44
CA LEU A 171 -12.17 26.21 6.84
C LEU A 171 -11.09 27.06 7.54
N GLY A 172 -9.99 27.41 6.86
CA GLY A 172 -8.87 28.15 7.44
C GLY A 172 -8.13 27.38 8.55
N VAL A 173 -8.27 26.05 8.61
CA VAL A 173 -7.63 25.22 9.62
C VAL A 173 -6.20 24.90 9.18
N PRO A 174 -5.18 25.06 10.05
CA PRO A 174 -3.81 24.66 9.73
C PRO A 174 -3.75 23.17 9.35
N HIS A 175 -3.14 22.88 8.20
CA HIS A 175 -3.07 21.52 7.66
C HIS A 175 -1.80 21.31 6.84
N THR A 176 -1.47 20.05 6.60
CA THR A 176 -0.36 19.65 5.74
C THR A 176 -0.75 19.67 4.27
N HIS A 177 0.22 19.86 3.38
CA HIS A 177 0.05 19.80 1.93
C HIS A 177 0.69 18.53 1.36
N PRO A 178 0.05 17.35 1.50
CA PRO A 178 0.60 16.10 0.99
C PRO A 178 0.76 16.15 -0.53
N ARG A 179 1.89 15.64 -1.01
CA ARG A 179 2.21 15.47 -2.43
C ARG A 179 2.57 14.01 -2.70
N ILE A 180 2.20 13.51 -3.87
CA ILE A 180 2.53 12.15 -4.30
C ILE A 180 3.71 12.21 -5.26
N PHE A 181 4.71 11.36 -5.01
CA PHE A 181 5.88 11.20 -5.87
C PHE A 181 6.09 9.73 -6.18
N TYR A 182 6.69 9.47 -7.34
CA TYR A 182 7.29 8.19 -7.65
C TYR A 182 8.72 8.13 -7.09
N VAL A 183 9.07 7.05 -6.41
CA VAL A 183 10.42 6.83 -5.86
C VAL A 183 11.08 5.71 -6.66
N PRO A 184 12.13 6.01 -7.45
CA PRO A 184 12.89 4.98 -8.17
C PRO A 184 13.59 4.01 -7.21
N ALA A 185 13.63 2.73 -7.58
CA ALA A 185 14.30 1.69 -6.77
C ALA A 185 15.82 1.88 -6.69
N ASP A 186 16.42 2.52 -7.68
CA ASP A 186 17.84 2.84 -7.81
C ASP A 186 18.24 4.18 -7.19
N ALA A 187 17.33 4.82 -6.43
CA ALA A 187 17.60 6.06 -5.71
C ALA A 187 18.61 5.85 -4.56
N SER A 188 19.89 5.74 -4.93
CA SER A 188 21.04 5.51 -4.04
C SER A 188 21.19 6.56 -2.93
N ASN A 189 20.61 7.75 -3.13
CA ASN A 189 20.60 8.86 -2.18
C ASN A 189 19.55 8.73 -1.06
N LEU A 190 18.70 7.70 -1.05
CA LEU A 190 17.73 7.44 0.02
C LEU A 190 18.22 6.40 1.05
N ALA A 191 19.25 5.62 0.71
CA ALA A 191 19.71 4.45 1.46
C ALA A 191 20.63 4.75 2.67
N SER A 192 21.02 6.02 2.88
CA SER A 192 21.91 6.44 3.97
C SER A 192 21.21 6.63 5.33
N ALA A 193 19.92 6.27 5.44
CA ALA A 193 19.20 6.35 6.71
C ALA A 193 19.43 5.07 7.53
N GLU A 194 19.96 5.21 8.75
CA GLU A 194 20.21 4.06 9.62
C GLU A 194 18.90 3.42 10.11
N PRO A 195 18.74 2.09 9.98
CA PRO A 195 17.73 1.34 10.72
C PRO A 195 18.20 1.15 12.17
N ARG A 196 17.33 1.43 13.14
CA ARG A 196 17.59 1.19 14.56
C ARG A 196 17.12 -0.19 14.99
#